data_AF-A0A6L3NNM1-F1
#
_entry.id   AF-A0A6L3NNM1-F1
#
_cell.length_a   1.000
_cell.length_b   1.000
_cell.length_c   1.000
_cell.angle_alpha   90.00
_cell.angle_beta   90.00
_cell.angle_gamma   90.00
#
_symmetry.space_group_name_H-M   'P 1'
#
loop_
_entity.id
_entity.type
_entity.pdbx_description
1 polymer ?
#
loop_
_entity_poly.entity_id
_entity_poly.type
_entity_poly.pdbx_seq_one_letter_code
_entity_poly.pdbx_strand_id
1 'polypeptide(L)' 'MESLLKAFAIGAMLVVPVVSFAQSQPSTMTRAEVRKELVQIQKAGYKPSMARNTQYPENLQAAQARVAAMNVQNAGAGR' A
#
# COMPACT_ATOMS: atom_id res chain seq x y z
N MET A 1 -40.32 -7.54 26.68
CA MET A 1 -39.38 -7.06 25.63
C MET A 1 -37.92 -7.47 25.91
N GLU A 2 -37.65 -8.37 26.86
CA GLU A 2 -36.27 -8.83 27.13
C GLU A 2 -35.82 -9.99 26.23
N SER A 3 -36.74 -10.86 25.81
CA SER A 3 -36.39 -12.08 25.06
C SER A 3 -35.99 -11.82 23.60
N LEU A 4 -36.52 -10.76 22.98
CA LEU A 4 -36.14 -10.36 21.62
C LEU A 4 -34.72 -9.77 21.57
N LEU A 5 -34.33 -9.02 22.61
CA LEU A 5 -33.00 -8.44 22.72
C LEU A 5 -31.93 -9.53 22.93
N LYS A 6 -32.25 -10.57 23.72
CA LYS A 6 -31.38 -11.73 23.95
C LYS A 6 -31.24 -12.61 22.71
N ALA A 7 -32.30 -12.79 21.93
CA ALA A 7 -32.25 -13.53 20.65
C ALA A 7 -31.40 -12.82 19.58
N PHE A 8 -31.42 -11.49 19.55
CA PHE A 8 -30.57 -10.70 18.65
C PHE A 8 -29.08 -10.78 19.02
N ALA A 9 -28.78 -10.81 20.32
CA ALA A 9 -27.40 -10.92 20.82
C ALA A 9 -26.72 -12.25 20.44
N ILE A 10 -27.49 -13.34 20.27
CA ILE A 10 -26.97 -14.66 19.89
C ILE A 10 -26.80 -14.78 18.36
N GLY A 11 -27.65 -14.12 17.56
CA GLY A 11 -27.60 -14.17 16.09
C GLY A 11 -26.48 -13.35 15.45
N ALA A 12 -25.97 -12.32 16.12
CA ALA A 12 -24.99 -11.39 15.56
C ALA A 12 -23.56 -11.95 15.43
N MET A 13 -23.29 -13.16 15.94
CA MET A 13 -21.94 -13.72 16.04
C MET A 13 -21.45 -14.45 14.76
N LEU A 14 -22.27 -14.49 13.70
CA LEU A 14 -22.04 -15.33 12.51
C LEU A 14 -21.55 -14.59 11.25
N VAL A 15 -21.07 -13.36 11.37
CA VAL A 15 -20.44 -12.67 10.23
C VAL A 15 -18.95 -12.52 10.48
N VAL A 16 -18.23 -13.65 10.46
CA VAL A 16 -16.79 -13.60 10.21
C VAL A 16 -16.64 -13.32 8.72
N PRO A 17 -16.00 -12.22 8.30
CA PRO A 17 -15.60 -12.06 6.91
C PRO A 17 -14.54 -13.14 6.61
N VAL A 18 -14.93 -14.29 6.04
CA VAL A 18 -14.01 -15.36 5.61
C VAL A 18 -13.38 -15.03 4.26
N VAL A 19 -13.25 -13.76 3.93
CA VAL A 19 -12.49 -13.32 2.77
C VAL A 19 -11.00 -13.25 3.15
N SER A 20 -10.39 -14.42 3.38
CA SER A 20 -8.95 -14.57 3.26
C SER A 20 -8.61 -14.53 1.77
N PHE A 21 -8.42 -13.33 1.25
CA PHE A 21 -7.88 -13.16 -0.09
C PHE A 21 -6.41 -13.62 -0.11
N ALA A 22 -6.20 -14.90 -0.41
CA ALA A 22 -4.93 -15.40 -0.94
C ALA A 22 -4.92 -15.36 -2.48
N GLN A 23 -6.00 -14.86 -3.09
CA GLN A 23 -6.09 -14.62 -4.53
C GLN A 23 -4.97 -13.65 -4.88
N SER A 24 -3.84 -14.22 -5.28
CA SER A 24 -2.71 -13.54 -5.88
C SER A 24 -3.30 -12.91 -7.12
N GLN A 25 -3.77 -11.67 -6.97
CA GLN A 25 -4.11 -10.85 -8.11
C GLN A 25 -2.90 -10.94 -9.03
N PRO A 26 -3.07 -11.12 -10.34
CA PRO A 26 -2.01 -10.94 -11.30
C PRO A 26 -1.67 -9.45 -11.41
N SER A 27 -1.46 -8.76 -10.28
CA SER A 27 -0.55 -7.63 -10.16
C SER A 27 0.88 -8.20 -10.13
N THR A 28 1.23 -9.02 -11.12
CA THR A 28 2.57 -9.56 -11.26
C THR A 28 3.45 -8.43 -11.76
N MET A 29 3.90 -7.58 -10.84
CA MET A 29 4.96 -6.63 -11.15
C MET A 29 6.14 -7.44 -11.69
N THR A 30 6.59 -7.08 -12.88
CA THR A 30 7.76 -7.70 -13.47
C THR A 30 8.99 -7.32 -12.65
N ARG A 31 10.00 -8.18 -12.60
CA ARG A 31 11.29 -7.83 -11.97
C ARG A 31 11.89 -6.56 -12.55
N ALA A 32 11.64 -6.30 -13.83
CA ALA A 32 12.06 -5.08 -14.52
C ALA A 32 11.36 -3.84 -13.96
N GLU A 33 10.04 -3.91 -13.76
CA GLU A 33 9.26 -2.80 -13.17
C GLU A 33 9.68 -2.51 -11.74
N VAL A 34 9.84 -3.53 -10.90
CA VAL A 34 10.30 -3.35 -9.51
C VAL A 34 11.68 -2.68 -9.48
N ARG A 35 12.61 -3.11 -10.33
CA ARG A 35 13.93 -2.45 -10.45
C ARG A 35 13.80 -1.00 -10.89
N LYS A 36 12.94 -0.72 -11.87
CA LYS A 36 12.68 0.64 -12.36
C LYS A 36 12.12 1.53 -11.25
N GLU A 37 11.21 1.01 -10.43
CA GLU A 37 10.65 1.73 -9.28
C GLU A 37 11.71 2.02 -8.21
N LEU A 38 12.51 1.02 -7.85
CA LEU A 38 13.60 1.19 -6.88
C LEU A 38 14.60 2.26 -7.32
N VAL A 39 14.97 2.27 -8.60
CA VAL A 39 15.86 3.30 -9.16
C VAL A 39 15.23 4.69 -9.08
N GLN A 40 13.93 4.83 -9.34
CA GLN A 40 13.23 6.13 -9.23
C GLN A 40 13.19 6.62 -7.78
N ILE A 41 12.86 5.74 -6.85
CA ILE A 41 12.83 6.05 -5.41
C ILE A 41 14.24 6.45 -4.91
N GLN A 42 15.29 5.77 -5.37
CA GLN A 42 16.67 6.12 -5.06
C GLN A 42 17.06 7.49 -5.65
N LYS A 43 16.67 7.78 -6.90
CA LYS A 43 16.86 9.10 -7.53
C LYS A 43 16.10 10.21 -6.80
N ALA A 44 14.95 9.90 -6.22
CA ALA A 44 14.19 10.81 -5.37
C ALA A 44 14.83 11.04 -3.97
N GLY A 45 15.98 10.43 -3.71
CA GLY A 45 16.80 10.65 -2.51
C GLY A 45 16.62 9.60 -1.41
N TYR A 46 15.87 8.53 -1.65
CA TYR A 46 15.76 7.43 -0.68
C TYR A 46 17.04 6.60 -0.65
N LYS A 47 17.58 6.37 0.55
CA LYS A 47 18.76 5.54 0.77
C LYS A 47 18.44 4.47 1.80
N PRO A 48 18.06 3.24 1.41
CA PRO A 48 17.66 2.19 2.36
C PRO A 48 18.76 1.85 3.36
N SER A 49 20.04 1.84 2.93
CA SER A 49 21.19 1.59 3.80
C SER A 49 21.42 2.67 4.87
N MET A 50 20.88 3.88 4.67
CA MET A 50 20.98 5.01 5.60
C MET A 50 19.66 5.28 6.33
N ALA A 51 18.57 4.64 5.89
CA ALA A 51 17.26 4.77 6.50
C ALA A 51 17.28 4.00 7.82
N ARG A 52 17.37 4.72 8.94
CA ARG A 52 17.15 4.14 10.25
C ARG A 52 15.75 3.52 10.30
N ASN A 53 15.61 2.32 10.87
CA ASN A 53 14.31 1.66 11.06
C ASN A 53 13.28 2.57 11.76
N THR A 54 13.72 3.51 12.59
CA THR A 54 12.86 4.49 13.29
C THR A 54 12.14 5.44 12.33
N GLN A 55 12.68 5.69 11.14
CA GLN A 55 12.14 6.62 10.14
C GLN A 55 11.39 5.87 9.03
N TYR A 56 11.27 4.54 9.17
CA TYR A 56 10.38 3.75 8.35
C TYR A 56 8.98 3.77 8.98
N PRO A 57 7.91 4.00 8.19
CA PRO A 57 7.89 4.12 6.73
C PRO A 57 8.02 5.56 6.18
N GLU A 58 8.09 6.58 7.03
CA GLU A 58 7.97 8.01 6.64
C GLU A 58 8.92 8.43 5.50
N ASN A 59 10.21 8.08 5.60
CA ASN A 59 11.19 8.43 4.57
C ASN A 59 10.89 7.77 3.22
N LEU A 60 10.33 6.56 3.23
CA LEU A 60 9.95 5.86 2.01
C LEU A 60 8.74 6.54 1.35
N GLN A 61 7.74 6.92 2.15
CA GLN A 61 6.55 7.63 1.66
C GLN A 61 6.90 9.00 1.09
N ALA A 62 7.78 9.76 1.76
CA ALA A 62 8.26 11.04 1.25
C ALA A 62 8.98 10.91 -0.10
N ALA A 63 9.76 9.85 -0.29
CA ALA A 63 10.40 9.56 -1.56
C ALA A 63 9.39 9.16 -2.65
N GLN A 64 8.38 8.34 -2.31
CA GLN A 64 7.30 7.98 -3.23
C GLN A 64 6.49 9.22 -3.67
N ALA A 65 6.21 10.15 -2.76
CA ALA A 65 5.52 11.41 -3.12
C ALA A 65 6.33 12.25 -4.13
N ARG A 66 7.66 12.31 -3.97
CA ARG A 66 8.54 12.97 -4.94
C ARG A 66 8.51 12.27 -6.30
N VAL A 67 8.55 10.95 -6.34
CA VAL A 67 8.43 10.17 -7.59
C VAL A 67 7.08 10.42 -8.27
N ALA A 68 5.98 10.43 -7.51
CA ALA A 68 4.67 10.75 -8.04
C ALA A 68 4.63 12.16 -8.67
N ALA A 69 5.20 13.15 -7.99
CA ALA A 69 5.31 14.51 -8.52
C ALA A 69 6.15 14.57 -9.81
N MET A 70 7.27 13.84 -9.88
CA MET A 70 8.09 13.73 -11.10
C MET A 70 7.33 13.08 -12.25
N ASN A 71 6.54 12.03 -11.97
CA ASN A 71 5.74 11.34 -12.99
C ASN A 71 4.64 12.24 -13.56
N VAL A 72 3.98 13.04 -12.72
CA VAL A 72 3.00 14.04 -13.16
C VAL A 72 3.65 15.11 -14.05
N GLN A 73 4.83 15.60 -13.66
CA GLN A 73 5.60 16.57 -14.46
C GLN A 73 5.99 15.99 -15.83
N ASN A 74 6.50 14.77 -15.87
CA ASN A 74 6.86 14.09 -17.12
C ASN A 74 5.64 13.83 -18.02
N ALA A 75 4.47 13.52 -17.43
CA ALA A 75 3.22 13.31 -18.16
C ALA A 75 2.62 14.62 -18.70
N GLY A 76 2.88 15.76 -18.05
CA GLY A 76 2.47 17.09 -18.50
C GLY A 76 3.40 17.69 -19.55
N ALA A 77 4.70 17.40 -19.50
CA ALA A 77 5.70 17.88 -20.46
C ALA A 77 5.66 17.16 -21.82
N GLY A 78 4.91 16.06 -21.93
CA GLY A 78 4.68 15.31 -23.17
C GLY A 78 3.39 15.69 -23.91
N ARG A 79 2.77 16.83 -23.57
CA ARG A 79 1.58 17.37 -24.24
C ARG A 79 1.90 18.62 -25.03
#